data_AF-A0A934TC78-F1
#
_entry.id   AF-A0A934TC78-F1
#
_cell.length_a   1.000
_cell.length_b   1.000
_cell.length_c   1.000
_cell.angle_alpha   90.00
_cell.angle_beta   90.00
_cell.angle_gamma   90.00
#
_symmetry.space_group_name_H-M   'P 1'
#
loop_
_entity.id
_entity.type
_entity.pdbx_description
1 polymer ?
#
loop_
_entity_poly.entity_id
_entity_poly.type
_entity_poly.pdbx_seq_one_letter_code
_entity_poly.pdbx_strand_id
1 'polypeptide(L)'
;MSLVSNSLIQKNTFYLILIFSNFIFFSLKAQVTIGSDEPPLNGALLDLKEIGTTKKGLNLPRVILTSLIIPSGETSLSTTISGATGAWEKDNHIGLLVYHVGKYDACDSQSFPQGLYVWDGNKWQYIGQKPPRATEVEEFTDSRDGQVYLYRNFGTAGDWMLENMRYIDASFTAGTGSDDLTGRHYAYPKVNTDPSTPGTIPSSWRLEQGLLYSYSAATLGEQAEETVDQGQGEADEGPSIPIQGICPQGWHIPSDREWNDLEREIYNNAETYSQYTSANGLPFNPTTWDNIWETTDNPRGSDSSEGHGKAMLSTCPPVNSPYGITEGKSLTIEQGGFNALLTGTITDELDFAYGQGAVFYTSSVQEERAWIRYLYRQGSAVVRGTYPRNALFSIRCKRNN
;
A
#
# COMPACT_ATOMS: atom_id res chain seq x y z
N MET A 1 36.36 -83.85 36.49
CA MET A 1 36.48 -82.82 35.42
C MET A 1 35.23 -81.92 35.43
N SER A 2 34.91 -81.25 36.58
CA SER A 2 33.64 -80.52 36.73
C SER A 2 33.70 -79.24 37.60
N LEU A 3 34.89 -78.79 38.03
CA LEU A 3 35.00 -77.62 38.93
C LEU A 3 35.72 -76.41 38.30
N VAL A 4 36.27 -76.54 37.08
CA VAL A 4 37.03 -75.47 36.42
C VAL A 4 36.18 -74.66 35.42
N SER A 5 35.04 -75.18 34.94
CA SER A 5 34.21 -74.48 33.96
C SER A 5 33.31 -73.38 34.54
N ASN A 6 32.95 -73.45 35.83
CA ASN A 6 32.03 -72.48 36.44
C ASN A 6 32.66 -71.10 36.73
N SER A 7 33.98 -71.03 36.99
CA SER A 7 34.62 -69.76 37.37
C SER A 7 34.95 -68.84 36.19
N LEU A 8 35.20 -69.41 35.01
CA LEU A 8 35.41 -68.62 33.77
C LEU A 8 34.10 -68.03 33.25
N ILE A 9 32.99 -68.78 33.35
CA ILE A 9 31.67 -68.30 32.91
C ILE A 9 31.22 -67.14 33.81
N GLN A 10 31.34 -67.27 35.15
CA GLN A 10 30.98 -66.18 36.07
C GLN A 10 31.76 -64.88 35.86
N LYS A 11 33.07 -64.95 35.58
CA LYS A 11 33.88 -63.75 35.30
C LYS A 11 33.45 -63.06 34.01
N ASN A 12 33.24 -63.82 32.93
CA ASN A 12 32.82 -63.24 31.65
C ASN A 12 31.39 -62.66 31.72
N THR A 13 30.47 -63.30 32.43
CA THR A 13 29.12 -62.77 32.66
C THR A 13 29.16 -61.49 33.51
N PHE A 14 30.05 -61.40 34.50
CA PHE A 14 30.22 -60.18 35.30
C PHE A 14 30.79 -59.01 34.49
N TYR A 15 31.78 -59.25 33.62
CA TYR A 15 32.29 -58.22 32.70
C TYR A 15 31.26 -57.78 31.66
N LEU A 16 30.44 -58.70 31.14
CA LEU A 16 29.34 -58.38 30.23
C LEU A 16 28.25 -57.53 30.91
N ILE A 17 27.92 -57.81 32.17
CA ILE A 17 26.98 -56.99 32.97
C ILE A 17 27.57 -55.61 33.28
N LEU A 18 28.88 -55.52 33.57
CA LEU A 18 29.57 -54.23 33.77
C LEU A 18 29.61 -53.38 32.50
N ILE A 19 29.85 -54.00 31.34
CA ILE A 19 29.82 -53.33 30.03
C ILE A 19 28.39 -52.90 29.70
N PHE A 20 27.37 -53.77 29.86
CA PHE A 20 25.98 -53.40 29.63
C PHE A 20 25.44 -52.34 30.61
N SER A 21 25.89 -52.34 31.86
CA SER A 21 25.49 -51.33 32.85
C SER A 21 26.04 -49.93 32.53
N ASN A 22 27.15 -49.84 31.79
CA ASN A 22 27.70 -48.57 31.30
C ASN A 22 26.94 -47.99 30.08
N PHE A 23 26.04 -48.77 29.45
CA PHE A 23 25.25 -48.32 28.30
C PHE A 23 23.80 -47.92 28.63
N ILE A 24 23.34 -48.02 29.89
CA ILE A 24 21.90 -47.87 30.22
C ILE A 24 21.48 -46.50 30.77
N PHE A 25 22.39 -45.55 31.04
CA PHE A 25 21.99 -44.28 31.69
C PHE A 25 22.47 -42.98 31.04
N PHE A 26 22.58 -42.92 29.71
CA PHE A 26 22.62 -41.62 29.04
C PHE A 26 21.23 -41.22 28.57
N SER A 27 20.39 -40.74 29.49
CA SER A 27 19.31 -39.85 29.10
C SER A 27 19.96 -38.54 28.64
N LEU A 28 20.27 -38.43 27.35
CA LEU A 28 20.65 -37.16 26.74
C LEU A 28 19.45 -36.22 26.83
N LYS A 29 19.35 -35.46 27.93
CA LYS A 29 18.41 -34.34 28.02
C LYS A 29 18.99 -33.22 27.18
N ALA A 30 18.43 -32.99 26.00
CA ALA A 30 18.87 -31.98 25.04
C ALA A 30 18.46 -30.56 25.48
N GLN A 31 18.86 -30.15 26.68
CA GLN A 31 18.79 -28.77 27.14
C GLN A 31 20.20 -28.20 27.07
N VAL A 32 20.37 -27.11 26.34
CA VAL A 32 21.69 -26.49 26.11
C VAL A 32 21.71 -25.13 26.76
N THR A 33 22.74 -24.84 27.56
CA THR A 33 23.06 -23.47 27.94
C THR A 33 24.19 -22.97 27.06
N ILE A 34 24.04 -21.78 26.49
CA ILE A 34 25.08 -21.11 25.69
C ILE A 34 25.45 -19.80 26.39
N GLY A 35 26.75 -19.60 26.61
CA GLY A 35 27.29 -18.37 27.24
C GLY A 35 27.59 -18.48 28.74
N SER A 36 27.33 -19.63 29.36
CA SER A 36 27.71 -19.93 30.75
C SER A 36 27.93 -21.43 30.98
N ASP A 37 28.69 -21.79 32.02
CA ASP A 37 28.83 -23.18 32.48
C ASP A 37 27.72 -23.63 33.44
N GLU A 38 26.81 -22.72 33.80
CA GLU A 38 25.65 -23.03 34.64
C GLU A 38 24.64 -23.93 33.91
N PRO A 39 24.00 -24.90 34.60
CA PRO A 39 22.99 -25.74 33.99
C PRO A 39 21.79 -24.90 33.52
N PRO A 40 21.09 -25.32 32.44
CA PRO A 40 19.91 -24.62 31.95
C PRO A 40 18.82 -24.59 33.02
N LEU A 41 18.05 -23.51 33.07
CA LEU A 41 16.86 -23.44 33.92
C LEU A 41 15.90 -24.59 33.60
N ASN A 42 15.29 -25.17 34.63
CA ASN A 42 14.37 -26.30 34.48
C ASN A 42 13.24 -25.93 33.50
N GLY A 43 13.22 -26.61 32.35
CA GLY A 43 12.23 -26.41 31.28
C GLY A 43 12.74 -25.63 30.07
N ALA A 44 13.92 -25.02 30.13
CA ALA A 44 14.54 -24.35 28.99
C ALA A 44 15.20 -25.38 28.06
N LEU A 45 14.74 -25.48 26.80
CA LEU A 45 15.40 -26.26 25.75
C LEU A 45 16.70 -25.60 25.28
N LEU A 46 16.71 -24.26 25.21
CA LEU A 46 17.88 -23.43 24.94
C LEU A 46 17.89 -22.28 25.94
N ASP A 47 18.92 -22.22 26.76
CA ASP A 47 19.13 -21.18 27.77
C ASP A 47 20.33 -20.32 27.36
N LEU A 48 20.11 -19.02 27.15
CA LEU A 48 21.17 -18.07 26.76
C LEU A 48 21.51 -17.23 27.98
N LYS A 49 22.71 -17.42 28.54
CA LYS A 49 23.14 -16.70 29.75
C LYS A 49 24.36 -15.84 29.46
N GLU A 50 24.37 -14.64 30.03
CA GLU A 50 25.57 -13.80 30.06
C GLU A 50 26.30 -14.00 31.39
N ILE A 51 27.57 -14.44 31.34
CA ILE A 51 28.53 -14.18 32.44
C ILE A 51 29.46 -13.05 31.97
N GLY A 52 29.14 -11.80 32.34
CA GLY A 52 29.87 -10.58 31.94
C GLY A 52 29.13 -9.72 30.89
N THR A 53 29.66 -8.55 30.54
CA THR A 53 29.07 -7.68 29.50
C THR A 53 29.34 -8.26 28.10
N THR A 54 28.40 -8.99 27.51
CA THR A 54 28.57 -9.42 26.11
C THR A 54 28.22 -8.28 25.15
N LYS A 55 28.87 -8.29 23.99
CA LYS A 55 28.51 -7.45 22.84
C LYS A 55 27.85 -8.28 21.73
N LYS A 56 27.36 -9.49 22.03
CA LYS A 56 26.96 -10.50 21.03
C LYS A 56 25.61 -11.14 21.40
N GLY A 57 24.62 -11.06 20.51
CA GLY A 57 23.29 -11.65 20.68
C GLY A 57 23.07 -12.95 19.90
N LEU A 58 21.86 -13.48 19.97
CA LEU A 58 21.40 -14.58 19.09
C LEU A 58 21.28 -14.05 17.66
N ASN A 59 22.12 -14.55 16.75
CA ASN A 59 22.01 -14.21 15.34
C ASN A 59 20.85 -15.00 14.71
N LEU A 60 20.03 -14.32 13.92
CA LEU A 60 18.88 -14.92 13.24
C LEU A 60 19.17 -15.14 11.76
N PRO A 61 18.46 -16.05 11.08
CA PRO A 61 18.54 -16.17 9.63
C PRO A 61 18.24 -14.83 8.96
N ARG A 62 19.24 -14.29 8.26
CA ARG A 62 19.13 -13.01 7.54
C ARG A 62 18.65 -13.30 6.13
N VAL A 63 17.44 -12.84 5.80
CA VAL A 63 16.78 -13.13 4.52
C VAL A 63 16.22 -11.85 3.90
N ILE A 64 15.94 -11.88 2.60
CA ILE A 64 15.13 -10.85 1.95
C ILE A 64 13.73 -11.46 1.80
N LEU A 65 12.75 -10.83 2.45
CA LEU A 65 11.34 -11.16 2.29
C LEU A 65 10.86 -10.45 1.04
N THR A 66 10.19 -11.18 0.15
CA THR A 66 9.61 -10.67 -1.10
C THR A 66 8.10 -10.48 -0.99
N SER A 67 7.47 -11.09 0.01
CA SER A 67 6.06 -10.91 0.36
C SER A 67 5.83 -11.20 1.84
N LEU A 68 4.85 -10.58 2.47
CA LEU A 68 4.42 -10.93 3.83
C LEU A 68 3.37 -12.03 3.85
N ILE A 69 2.69 -12.31 2.75
CA ILE A 69 1.73 -13.40 2.59
C ILE A 69 2.16 -14.33 1.46
N ILE A 70 1.68 -15.57 1.46
CA ILE A 70 1.85 -16.45 0.30
C ILE A 70 1.04 -15.83 -0.86
N PRO A 71 1.67 -15.54 -2.02
CA PRO A 71 0.97 -14.93 -3.15
C PRO A 71 -0.22 -15.78 -3.62
N SER A 72 -1.22 -15.14 -4.22
CA SER A 72 -2.38 -15.84 -4.76
C SER A 72 -1.94 -16.89 -5.81
N GLY A 73 -2.48 -18.10 -5.71
CA GLY A 73 -2.10 -19.23 -6.57
C GLY A 73 -0.89 -20.03 -6.07
N GLU A 74 -0.16 -19.54 -5.08
CA GLU A 74 0.95 -20.25 -4.43
C GLU A 74 0.51 -20.92 -3.14
N THR A 75 1.27 -21.95 -2.72
CA THR A 75 1.01 -22.69 -1.46
C THR A 75 2.24 -22.79 -0.56
N SER A 76 3.43 -22.53 -1.10
CA SER A 76 4.70 -22.71 -0.40
C SER A 76 5.16 -21.42 0.26
N LEU A 77 5.58 -21.50 1.53
CA LEU A 77 6.19 -20.38 2.25
C LEU A 77 7.48 -19.89 1.58
N SER A 78 8.23 -20.76 0.90
CA SER A 78 9.49 -20.39 0.24
C SER A 78 9.31 -19.28 -0.81
N THR A 79 8.13 -19.13 -1.39
CA THR A 79 7.81 -18.07 -2.37
C THR A 79 7.90 -16.65 -1.79
N THR A 80 7.88 -16.54 -0.47
CA THR A 80 7.96 -15.27 0.26
C THR A 80 9.39 -14.85 0.61
N ILE A 81 10.39 -15.69 0.31
CA ILE A 81 11.80 -15.45 0.64
C ILE A 81 12.65 -15.51 -0.64
N SER A 82 13.42 -14.45 -0.89
CA SER A 82 14.35 -14.38 -2.02
C SER A 82 15.40 -15.49 -1.95
N GLY A 83 15.53 -16.24 -3.05
CA GLY A 83 16.53 -17.31 -3.18
C GLY A 83 16.21 -18.59 -2.41
N ALA A 84 15.06 -18.68 -1.74
CA ALA A 84 14.61 -19.94 -1.14
C ALA A 84 14.23 -20.95 -2.25
N THR A 85 14.53 -22.22 -2.00
CA THR A 85 14.24 -23.31 -2.94
C THR A 85 13.46 -24.42 -2.24
N GLY A 86 12.70 -25.18 -3.03
CA GLY A 86 11.84 -26.26 -2.53
C GLY A 86 10.45 -25.80 -2.08
N ALA A 87 9.59 -26.77 -1.76
CA ALA A 87 8.24 -26.55 -1.25
C ALA A 87 8.26 -26.59 0.28
N TRP A 88 7.86 -25.49 0.92
CA TRP A 88 7.83 -25.33 2.36
C TRP A 88 6.37 -25.25 2.80
N GLU A 89 5.88 -26.33 3.40
CA GLU A 89 4.52 -26.39 3.96
C GLU A 89 4.34 -25.32 5.05
N LYS A 90 3.38 -24.40 4.85
CA LYS A 90 3.26 -23.19 5.66
C LYS A 90 3.01 -23.46 7.15
N ASP A 91 2.27 -24.53 7.46
CA ASP A 91 1.89 -24.85 8.84
C ASP A 91 3.05 -25.46 9.64
N ASN A 92 4.03 -26.08 8.97
CA ASN A 92 5.23 -26.61 9.62
C ASN A 92 6.21 -25.52 10.07
N HIS A 93 6.02 -24.29 9.59
CA HIS A 93 6.92 -23.17 9.83
C HIS A 93 6.31 -22.09 10.73
N ILE A 94 5.16 -22.35 11.38
CA ILE A 94 4.57 -21.43 12.36
C ILE A 94 5.59 -21.17 13.48
N GLY A 95 5.83 -19.90 13.78
CA GLY A 95 6.84 -19.45 14.73
C GLY A 95 8.25 -19.27 14.14
N LEU A 96 8.46 -19.51 12.84
CA LEU A 96 9.74 -19.25 12.18
C LEU A 96 10.10 -17.77 12.30
N LEU A 97 11.28 -17.49 12.87
CA LEU A 97 11.83 -16.15 13.06
C LEU A 97 12.93 -15.87 12.05
N VAL A 98 12.83 -14.75 11.34
CA VAL A 98 13.83 -14.29 10.38
C VAL A 98 14.14 -12.81 10.56
N TYR A 99 15.34 -12.39 10.20
CA TYR A 99 15.72 -10.98 10.12
C TYR A 99 15.68 -10.53 8.66
N HIS A 100 14.72 -9.66 8.32
CA HIS A 100 14.62 -9.04 7.01
C HIS A 100 15.76 -8.04 6.80
N VAL A 101 16.55 -8.24 5.74
CA VAL A 101 17.66 -7.35 5.36
C VAL A 101 17.41 -6.57 4.07
N GLY A 102 16.22 -6.69 3.46
CA GLY A 102 15.86 -5.88 2.28
C GLY A 102 15.96 -4.39 2.61
N LYS A 103 16.28 -3.57 1.61
CA LYS A 103 16.35 -2.12 1.82
C LYS A 103 14.92 -1.61 2.00
N TYR A 104 14.65 -1.00 3.16
CA TYR A 104 13.38 -0.32 3.37
C TYR A 104 13.32 0.94 2.51
N ASP A 105 12.26 1.08 1.74
CA ASP A 105 11.92 2.28 1.00
C ASP A 105 10.54 2.73 1.48
N ALA A 106 10.50 3.88 2.15
CA ALA A 106 9.25 4.45 2.66
C ALA A 106 8.27 4.83 1.53
N CYS A 107 8.75 4.88 0.29
CA CYS A 107 7.97 5.17 -0.91
C CYS A 107 7.47 3.93 -1.65
N ASP A 108 7.81 2.73 -1.18
CA ASP A 108 7.35 1.48 -1.74
C ASP A 108 6.51 0.73 -0.70
N SER A 109 5.19 0.65 -0.89
CA SER A 109 4.28 -0.05 0.03
C SER A 109 4.50 -1.57 0.11
N GLN A 110 5.24 -2.15 -0.85
CA GLN A 110 5.71 -3.54 -0.80
C GLN A 110 7.12 -3.67 -0.21
N SER A 111 7.75 -2.56 0.18
CA SER A 111 8.98 -2.59 0.96
C SER A 111 8.66 -2.77 2.44
N PHE A 112 9.40 -3.68 3.06
CA PHE A 112 9.19 -4.02 4.46
C PHE A 112 10.31 -3.42 5.31
N PRO A 113 10.01 -2.87 6.51
CA PRO A 113 11.04 -2.44 7.43
C PRO A 113 12.06 -3.54 7.68
N GLN A 114 13.34 -3.19 7.72
CA GLN A 114 14.37 -4.10 8.21
C GLN A 114 14.07 -4.48 9.66
N GLY A 115 14.33 -5.74 10.00
CA GLY A 115 14.15 -6.22 11.37
C GLY A 115 13.53 -7.60 11.44
N LEU A 116 12.99 -7.90 12.61
CA LEU A 116 12.52 -9.24 12.97
C LEU A 116 11.12 -9.50 12.43
N TYR A 117 10.91 -10.65 11.80
CA TYR A 117 9.60 -11.15 11.39
C TYR A 117 9.36 -12.55 11.94
N VAL A 118 8.13 -12.85 12.33
CA VAL A 118 7.66 -14.20 12.68
C VAL A 118 6.54 -14.65 11.75
N TRP A 119 6.60 -15.90 11.28
CA TRP A 119 5.50 -16.49 10.53
C TRP A 119 4.39 -16.97 11.47
N ASP A 120 3.15 -16.50 11.29
CA ASP A 120 2.01 -16.89 12.14
C ASP A 120 1.15 -18.06 11.58
N GLY A 121 1.50 -18.57 10.40
CA GLY A 121 0.73 -19.58 9.66
C GLY A 121 -0.01 -19.04 8.44
N ASN A 122 -0.24 -17.73 8.40
CA ASN A 122 -0.92 -17.03 7.31
C ASN A 122 -0.10 -15.86 6.75
N LYS A 123 0.65 -15.15 7.62
CA LYS A 123 1.49 -14.02 7.22
C LYS A 123 2.74 -13.85 8.09
N TRP A 124 3.76 -13.21 7.53
CA TRP A 124 4.92 -12.68 8.23
C TRP A 124 4.50 -11.45 9.04
N GLN A 125 4.70 -11.51 10.34
CA GLN A 125 4.40 -10.46 11.30
C GLN A 125 5.69 -9.74 11.68
N TYR A 126 5.73 -8.42 11.49
CA TYR A 126 6.86 -7.62 11.95
C TYR A 126 6.86 -7.53 13.48
N ILE A 127 7.98 -7.88 14.12
CA ILE A 127 8.19 -7.84 15.58
C ILE A 127 9.02 -6.61 15.96
N GLY A 128 8.79 -5.49 15.27
CA GLY A 128 9.31 -4.17 15.63
C GLY A 128 8.17 -3.16 15.78
N GLN A 129 8.49 -1.93 16.18
CA GLN A 129 7.52 -0.85 16.16
C GLN A 129 7.28 -0.42 14.71
N LYS A 130 6.22 -0.93 14.07
CA LYS A 130 5.67 -0.26 12.87
C LYS A 130 5.24 1.14 13.33
N PRO A 131 5.49 2.22 12.57
CA PRO A 131 4.80 3.48 12.84
C PRO A 131 3.31 3.18 12.93
N PRO A 132 2.66 3.48 14.06
CA PRO A 132 1.23 3.21 14.19
C PRO A 132 0.52 4.00 13.09
N ARG A 133 -0.45 3.35 12.45
CA ARG A 133 -1.42 4.06 11.63
C ARG A 133 -2.03 5.17 12.50
N ALA A 134 -2.18 6.36 11.93
CA ALA A 134 -2.81 7.48 12.60
C ALA A 134 -4.24 7.09 13.02
N THR A 135 -4.67 7.56 14.19
CA THR A 135 -5.97 7.19 14.80
C THR A 135 -7.17 7.64 13.97
N GLU A 136 -6.96 8.60 13.09
CA GLU A 136 -7.94 9.19 12.18
C GLU A 136 -8.10 8.41 10.87
N VAL A 137 -7.29 7.37 10.64
CA VAL A 137 -7.33 6.55 9.42
C VAL A 137 -8.03 5.23 9.68
N GLU A 138 -9.09 4.99 8.92
CA GLU A 138 -9.95 3.82 9.00
C GLU A 138 -9.79 2.92 7.76
N GLU A 139 -10.26 1.67 7.87
CA GLU A 139 -10.28 0.69 6.78
C GLU A 139 -11.71 0.44 6.31
N PHE A 140 -11.89 0.34 5.00
CA PHE A 140 -13.11 -0.10 4.36
C PHE A 140 -12.82 -1.33 3.48
N THR A 141 -13.53 -2.42 3.68
CA THR A 141 -13.44 -3.61 2.81
C THR A 141 -14.54 -3.57 1.76
N ASP A 142 -14.16 -3.52 0.48
CA ASP A 142 -15.09 -3.65 -0.62
C ASP A 142 -15.56 -5.11 -0.74
N SER A 143 -16.84 -5.33 -0.48
CA SER A 143 -17.44 -6.67 -0.52
C SER A 143 -17.45 -7.30 -1.92
N ARG A 144 -17.26 -6.52 -2.99
CA ARG A 144 -17.32 -7.00 -4.38
C ARG A 144 -16.08 -7.80 -4.78
N ASP A 145 -14.91 -7.44 -4.23
CA ASP A 145 -13.61 -8.03 -4.61
C ASP A 145 -12.68 -8.30 -3.40
N GLY A 146 -13.12 -7.99 -2.19
CA GLY A 146 -12.36 -8.16 -0.94
C GLY A 146 -11.22 -7.16 -0.76
N GLN A 147 -11.10 -6.14 -1.61
CA GLN A 147 -10.04 -5.13 -1.51
C GLN A 147 -10.28 -4.21 -0.31
N VAL A 148 -9.22 -3.90 0.43
CA VAL A 148 -9.26 -3.01 1.59
C VAL A 148 -8.72 -1.63 1.22
N TYR A 149 -9.51 -0.60 1.40
CA TYR A 149 -9.14 0.79 1.16
C TYR A 149 -9.02 1.55 2.48
N LEU A 150 -7.99 2.37 2.61
CA LEU A 150 -7.89 3.36 3.69
C LEU A 150 -8.74 4.58 3.37
N TYR A 151 -9.37 5.14 4.40
CA TYR A 151 -10.09 6.41 4.31
C TYR A 151 -9.90 7.22 5.59
N ARG A 152 -10.19 8.52 5.50
CA ARG A 152 -10.30 9.40 6.66
C ARG A 152 -11.32 10.50 6.43
N ASN A 153 -11.70 11.16 7.51
CA ASN A 153 -12.45 12.40 7.46
C ASN A 153 -11.54 13.60 7.13
N PHE A 154 -11.97 14.43 6.18
CA PHE A 154 -11.39 15.72 5.80
C PHE A 154 -12.33 16.84 6.21
N GLY A 155 -12.54 17.00 7.52
CA GLY A 155 -13.37 18.08 8.08
C GLY A 155 -14.73 18.18 7.40
N THR A 156 -15.05 19.37 6.87
CA THR A 156 -16.34 19.60 6.20
C THR A 156 -16.48 18.89 4.85
N ALA A 157 -15.38 18.42 4.24
CA ALA A 157 -15.42 17.68 2.98
C ALA A 157 -15.84 16.20 3.17
N GLY A 158 -15.94 15.72 4.41
CA GLY A 158 -16.42 14.38 4.74
C GLY A 158 -15.36 13.29 4.61
N ASP A 159 -15.80 12.03 4.49
CA ASP A 159 -14.90 10.88 4.42
C ASP A 159 -14.45 10.61 2.98
N TRP A 160 -13.14 10.58 2.75
CA TRP A 160 -12.53 10.30 1.45
C TRP A 160 -11.57 9.13 1.55
N MET A 161 -11.57 8.29 0.50
CA MET A 161 -10.53 7.29 0.34
C MET A 161 -9.16 7.96 0.19
N LEU A 162 -8.13 7.28 0.71
CA LEU A 162 -6.72 7.68 0.62
C LEU A 162 -5.96 6.89 -0.45
N GLU A 163 -6.61 5.91 -1.06
CA GLU A 163 -6.09 5.08 -2.16
C GLU A 163 -6.94 5.25 -3.41
N ASN A 164 -6.33 5.12 -4.60
CA ASN A 164 -7.08 5.16 -5.85
C ASN A 164 -7.90 3.86 -6.00
N MET A 165 -9.06 3.96 -6.64
CA MET A 165 -9.88 2.79 -6.91
C MET A 165 -9.15 1.78 -7.80
N ARG A 166 -9.38 0.51 -7.52
CA ARG A 166 -8.80 -0.66 -8.23
C ARG A 166 -9.80 -1.77 -8.50
N TYR A 167 -11.09 -1.48 -8.36
CA TYR A 167 -12.15 -2.40 -8.70
C TYR A 167 -12.22 -2.60 -10.22
N ILE A 168 -12.31 -3.85 -10.69
CA ILE A 168 -12.52 -4.19 -12.10
C ILE A 168 -13.88 -4.85 -12.22
N ASP A 169 -14.83 -4.14 -12.82
CA ASP A 169 -16.14 -4.70 -13.15
C ASP A 169 -16.04 -5.67 -14.33
N ALA A 170 -16.88 -6.71 -14.32
CA ALA A 170 -16.89 -7.73 -15.38
C ALA A 170 -17.26 -7.17 -16.76
N SER A 171 -17.91 -6.00 -16.83
CA SER A 171 -18.26 -5.32 -18.09
C SER A 171 -17.10 -4.56 -18.72
N PHE A 172 -15.95 -4.46 -18.05
CA PHE A 172 -14.84 -3.64 -18.52
C PHE A 172 -13.89 -4.41 -19.45
N THR A 173 -13.30 -3.68 -20.39
CA THR A 173 -12.27 -4.20 -21.29
C THR A 173 -10.95 -3.48 -21.06
N ALA A 174 -9.86 -4.22 -20.86
CA ALA A 174 -8.54 -3.59 -20.78
C ALA A 174 -8.22 -2.84 -22.08
N GLY A 175 -7.86 -1.56 -22.01
CA GLY A 175 -7.71 -0.71 -23.21
C GLY A 175 -7.06 0.64 -22.90
N THR A 176 -6.69 1.41 -23.94
CA THR A 176 -6.02 2.71 -23.82
C THR A 176 -6.88 3.90 -24.23
N GLY A 177 -8.19 3.85 -23.95
CA GLY A 177 -9.15 4.85 -24.43
C GLY A 177 -9.61 4.57 -25.87
N SER A 178 -10.72 5.18 -26.27
CA SER A 178 -11.33 5.00 -27.60
C SER A 178 -12.12 6.25 -27.97
N ASP A 179 -12.27 6.54 -29.28
CA ASP A 179 -13.23 7.55 -29.77
C ASP A 179 -14.67 7.23 -29.34
N ASP A 180 -14.96 5.97 -28.98
CA ASP A 180 -16.21 5.58 -28.34
C ASP A 180 -16.25 6.01 -26.86
N LEU A 181 -16.95 7.12 -26.59
CA LEU A 181 -17.16 7.66 -25.24
C LEU A 181 -17.98 6.73 -24.33
N THR A 182 -18.66 5.72 -24.89
CA THR A 182 -19.40 4.72 -24.10
C THR A 182 -18.53 3.53 -23.71
N GLY A 183 -17.35 3.38 -24.33
CA GLY A 183 -16.38 2.33 -24.08
C GLY A 183 -15.89 2.31 -22.63
N ARG A 184 -16.07 1.16 -21.96
CA ARG A 184 -15.67 0.96 -20.56
C ARG A 184 -14.29 0.32 -20.49
N HIS A 185 -13.28 1.17 -20.35
CA HIS A 185 -11.89 0.76 -20.35
C HIS A 185 -11.21 0.95 -19.00
N TYR A 186 -10.27 0.06 -18.72
CA TYR A 186 -9.34 0.21 -17.61
C TYR A 186 -7.91 -0.13 -18.05
N ALA A 187 -6.93 0.40 -17.30
CA ALA A 187 -5.53 0.05 -17.47
C ALA A 187 -4.75 0.19 -16.16
N TYR A 188 -3.66 -0.59 -16.04
CA TYR A 188 -2.69 -0.42 -14.97
C TYR A 188 -1.74 0.75 -15.29
N PRO A 189 -1.51 1.67 -14.33
CA PRO A 189 -0.55 2.75 -14.52
C PRO A 189 0.88 2.17 -14.55
N LYS A 190 1.64 2.49 -15.60
CA LYS A 190 3.02 2.00 -15.80
C LYS A 190 3.87 2.96 -16.62
N VAL A 191 5.19 2.84 -16.50
CA VAL A 191 6.13 3.55 -17.38
C VAL A 191 5.91 3.09 -18.81
N ASN A 192 5.76 4.06 -19.73
CA ASN A 192 5.48 3.82 -21.15
C ASN A 192 4.33 2.82 -21.33
N THR A 193 3.10 3.26 -21.10
CA THR A 193 1.91 2.43 -21.27
C THR A 193 1.89 1.81 -22.66
N ASP A 194 2.34 0.55 -22.74
CA ASP A 194 2.25 -0.24 -23.96
C ASP A 194 0.76 -0.49 -24.24
N PRO A 195 0.22 0.08 -25.34
CA PRO A 195 -1.20 -0.02 -25.65
C PRO A 195 -1.62 -1.44 -26.01
N SER A 196 -0.68 -2.35 -26.26
CA SER A 196 -0.98 -3.77 -26.50
C SER A 196 -1.19 -4.59 -25.22
N THR A 197 -0.80 -4.07 -24.05
CA THR A 197 -0.88 -4.78 -22.76
C THR A 197 -1.44 -3.93 -21.59
N PRO A 198 -2.56 -3.20 -21.77
CA PRO A 198 -3.08 -2.27 -20.75
C PRO A 198 -3.56 -2.97 -19.47
N GLY A 199 -4.02 -4.22 -19.58
CA GLY A 199 -4.53 -5.02 -18.45
C GLY A 199 -3.47 -5.84 -17.73
N THR A 200 -2.20 -5.80 -18.15
CA THR A 200 -1.13 -6.57 -17.51
C THR A 200 -0.60 -5.83 -16.29
N ILE A 201 -0.65 -6.47 -15.12
CA ILE A 201 -0.10 -5.95 -13.87
C ILE A 201 1.43 -5.83 -14.01
N PRO A 202 2.02 -4.63 -13.96
CA PRO A 202 3.47 -4.48 -13.95
C PRO A 202 4.02 -4.76 -12.54
N SER A 203 5.28 -5.20 -12.44
CA SER A 203 5.93 -5.48 -11.15
C SER A 203 6.10 -4.25 -10.25
N SER A 204 6.02 -3.04 -10.83
CA SER A 204 6.03 -1.76 -10.12
C SER A 204 4.68 -1.37 -9.54
N TRP A 205 3.59 -2.07 -9.89
CA TRP A 205 2.27 -1.68 -9.44
C TRP A 205 2.10 -1.93 -7.95
N ARG A 206 1.39 -1.01 -7.30
CA ARG A 206 1.07 -1.04 -5.87
C ARG A 206 -0.41 -0.74 -5.68
N LEU A 207 -1.02 -1.30 -4.62
CA LEU A 207 -2.48 -1.22 -4.40
C LEU A 207 -2.98 0.22 -4.35
N GLU A 208 -2.21 1.11 -3.74
CA GLU A 208 -2.55 2.52 -3.57
C GLU A 208 -2.56 3.32 -4.88
N GLN A 209 -1.89 2.82 -5.93
CA GLN A 209 -1.88 3.44 -7.26
C GLN A 209 -3.22 3.30 -7.96
N GLY A 210 -4.01 2.27 -7.62
CA GLY A 210 -5.27 2.02 -8.28
C GLY A 210 -5.13 1.67 -9.77
N LEU A 211 -6.22 1.86 -10.49
CA LEU A 211 -6.31 1.75 -11.95
C LEU A 211 -6.68 3.09 -12.57
N LEU A 212 -6.42 3.21 -13.87
CA LEU A 212 -6.92 4.30 -14.70
C LEU A 212 -8.17 3.82 -15.42
N TYR A 213 -9.25 4.61 -15.39
CA TYR A 213 -10.58 4.27 -15.92
C TYR A 213 -11.05 5.28 -16.94
N SER A 214 -11.68 4.81 -18.02
CA SER A 214 -12.44 5.71 -18.90
C SER A 214 -13.62 6.32 -18.14
N TYR A 215 -14.14 7.46 -18.60
CA TYR A 215 -15.25 8.11 -17.88
C TYR A 215 -16.50 7.24 -17.79
N SER A 216 -16.84 6.53 -18.88
CA SER A 216 -17.94 5.56 -18.91
C SER A 216 -17.67 4.36 -17.98
N ALA A 217 -16.42 3.89 -17.86
CA ALA A 217 -16.08 2.87 -16.88
C ALA A 217 -16.27 3.39 -15.46
N ALA A 218 -15.71 4.56 -15.14
CA ALA A 218 -15.82 5.16 -13.82
C ALA A 218 -17.27 5.35 -13.38
N THR A 219 -18.10 5.96 -14.23
CA THR A 219 -19.51 6.26 -13.91
C THR A 219 -20.47 5.09 -14.15
N LEU A 220 -19.96 3.92 -14.59
CA LEU A 220 -20.79 2.81 -15.08
C LEU A 220 -21.84 3.24 -16.11
N GLY A 221 -21.50 4.24 -16.93
CA GLY A 221 -22.34 4.78 -17.99
C GLY A 221 -23.50 5.68 -17.53
N GLU A 222 -23.63 5.97 -16.22
CA GLU A 222 -24.73 6.81 -15.71
C GLU A 222 -24.69 8.25 -16.27
N GLN A 223 -23.51 8.71 -16.69
CA GLN A 223 -23.28 10.05 -17.26
C GLN A 223 -22.99 10.02 -18.78
N ALA A 224 -23.30 8.92 -19.48
CA ALA A 224 -22.92 8.76 -20.89
C ALA A 224 -23.62 9.76 -21.83
N GLU A 225 -24.91 10.03 -21.58
CA GLU A 225 -25.76 10.88 -22.43
C GLU A 225 -25.89 12.32 -21.92
N GLU A 226 -25.31 12.61 -20.75
CA GLU A 226 -25.41 13.93 -20.13
C GLU A 226 -24.41 14.90 -20.78
N THR A 227 -24.91 16.07 -21.19
CA THR A 227 -24.14 17.10 -21.91
C THR A 227 -24.21 18.48 -21.25
N VAL A 228 -25.04 18.63 -20.21
CA VAL A 228 -25.11 19.89 -19.44
C VAL A 228 -23.80 20.19 -18.72
N ASP A 229 -23.57 21.46 -18.38
CA ASP A 229 -22.43 21.83 -17.55
C ASP A 229 -22.79 21.69 -16.07
N GLN A 230 -22.15 20.73 -15.43
CA GLN A 230 -22.31 20.37 -14.03
C GLN A 230 -21.18 20.92 -13.15
N GLY A 231 -20.38 21.86 -13.67
CA GLY A 231 -19.37 22.58 -12.91
C GLY A 231 -19.99 23.40 -11.79
N GLN A 232 -19.24 23.58 -10.69
CA GLN A 232 -19.69 24.47 -9.62
C GLN A 232 -19.93 25.89 -10.13
N GLY A 233 -21.11 26.45 -9.81
CA GLY A 233 -21.57 27.77 -10.25
C GLY A 233 -22.51 27.76 -11.46
N GLU A 234 -22.66 26.62 -12.13
CA GLU A 234 -23.54 26.47 -13.30
C GLU A 234 -25.00 26.17 -12.91
N ALA A 235 -25.92 26.30 -13.86
CA ALA A 235 -27.34 26.09 -13.62
C ALA A 235 -27.67 24.63 -13.23
N ASP A 236 -26.95 23.68 -13.83
CA ASP A 236 -27.12 22.24 -13.64
C ASP A 236 -25.96 21.65 -12.83
N GLU A 237 -25.48 22.39 -11.83
CA GLU A 237 -24.33 22.01 -11.01
C GLU A 237 -24.45 20.61 -10.37
N GLY A 238 -23.46 19.77 -10.66
CA GLY A 238 -23.36 18.39 -10.19
C GLY A 238 -24.45 17.47 -10.74
N PRO A 239 -24.25 16.14 -10.68
CA PRO A 239 -25.37 15.23 -10.83
C PRO A 239 -26.36 15.42 -9.69
N SER A 240 -27.66 15.42 -10.01
CA SER A 240 -28.73 15.61 -9.01
C SER A 240 -28.77 14.54 -7.91
N ILE A 241 -28.20 13.36 -8.20
CA ILE A 241 -27.99 12.26 -7.26
C ILE A 241 -26.52 11.86 -7.35
N PRO A 242 -25.81 11.63 -6.22
CA PRO A 242 -24.43 11.16 -6.25
C PRO A 242 -24.28 9.89 -7.08
N ILE A 243 -23.34 9.92 -8.03
CA ILE A 243 -23.06 8.81 -8.94
C ILE A 243 -22.18 7.80 -8.20
N GLN A 244 -22.72 6.64 -7.85
CA GLN A 244 -21.92 5.58 -7.22
C GLN A 244 -20.80 5.15 -8.17
N GLY A 245 -21.14 4.82 -9.41
CA GLY A 245 -20.18 4.33 -10.40
C GLY A 245 -19.35 3.15 -9.87
N ILE A 246 -18.05 3.18 -10.11
CA ILE A 246 -17.12 2.13 -9.64
C ILE A 246 -16.89 2.14 -8.14
N CYS A 247 -17.32 3.18 -7.42
CA CYS A 247 -17.17 3.21 -5.97
C CYS A 247 -18.03 2.12 -5.30
N PRO A 248 -17.61 1.60 -4.14
CA PRO A 248 -18.38 0.60 -3.42
C PRO A 248 -19.70 1.17 -2.90
N GLN A 249 -20.65 0.30 -2.54
CA GLN A 249 -21.91 0.73 -1.95
C GLN A 249 -21.68 1.61 -0.72
N GLY A 250 -22.39 2.74 -0.65
CA GLY A 250 -22.21 3.75 0.40
C GLY A 250 -21.11 4.77 0.10
N TRP A 251 -20.48 4.67 -1.07
CA TRP A 251 -19.50 5.61 -1.60
C TRP A 251 -19.90 6.05 -3.00
N HIS A 252 -19.40 7.20 -3.45
CA HIS A 252 -19.66 7.75 -4.78
C HIS A 252 -18.41 8.39 -5.37
N ILE A 253 -18.45 8.61 -6.68
CA ILE A 253 -17.47 9.47 -7.36
C ILE A 253 -17.82 10.91 -6.98
N PRO A 254 -16.90 11.66 -6.36
CA PRO A 254 -17.16 13.03 -5.93
C PRO A 254 -17.45 13.94 -7.12
N SER A 255 -18.43 14.83 -6.96
CA SER A 255 -18.74 15.90 -7.91
C SER A 255 -17.65 16.98 -7.96
N ASP A 256 -17.72 17.87 -8.95
CA ASP A 256 -16.83 19.04 -9.05
C ASP A 256 -16.91 19.93 -7.79
N ARG A 257 -18.11 20.11 -7.21
CA ARG A 257 -18.30 20.83 -5.94
C ARG A 257 -17.59 20.13 -4.79
N GLU A 258 -17.75 18.82 -4.66
CA GLU A 258 -17.14 18.08 -3.53
C GLU A 258 -15.62 18.09 -3.60
N TRP A 259 -15.04 18.09 -4.80
CA TRP A 259 -13.61 18.33 -4.97
C TRP A 259 -13.18 19.74 -4.53
N ASN A 260 -13.97 20.78 -4.85
CA ASN A 260 -13.70 22.13 -4.35
C ASN A 260 -13.76 22.17 -2.81
N ASP A 261 -14.71 21.46 -2.19
CA ASP A 261 -14.83 21.38 -0.73
C ASP A 261 -13.59 20.69 -0.10
N LEU A 262 -13.11 19.60 -0.71
CA LEU A 262 -11.88 18.92 -0.29
C LEU A 262 -10.65 19.82 -0.42
N GLU A 263 -10.49 20.48 -1.57
CA GLU A 263 -9.35 21.37 -1.81
C GLU A 263 -9.35 22.55 -0.84
N ARG A 264 -10.52 23.14 -0.56
CA ARG A 264 -10.68 24.22 0.40
C ARG A 264 -10.31 23.78 1.82
N GLU A 265 -10.72 22.58 2.23
CA GLU A 265 -10.33 21.99 3.51
C GLU A 265 -8.81 21.83 3.60
N ILE A 266 -8.18 21.20 2.61
CA ILE A 266 -6.73 20.96 2.63
C ILE A 266 -5.95 22.27 2.53
N TYR A 267 -6.45 23.25 1.77
CA TYR A 267 -5.85 24.57 1.69
C TYR A 267 -5.83 25.26 3.05
N ASN A 268 -6.96 25.29 3.76
CA ASN A 268 -7.05 25.97 5.05
C ASN A 268 -6.36 25.22 6.19
N ASN A 269 -6.24 23.89 6.10
CA ASN A 269 -5.76 23.02 7.17
C ASN A 269 -4.54 22.17 6.74
N ALA A 270 -3.66 22.71 5.90
CA ALA A 270 -2.58 21.95 5.26
C ALA A 270 -1.65 21.23 6.24
N GLU A 271 -1.36 21.80 7.41
CA GLU A 271 -0.51 21.15 8.45
C GLU A 271 -1.13 19.84 8.98
N THR A 272 -2.44 19.65 8.86
CA THR A 272 -3.14 18.43 9.31
C THR A 272 -2.93 17.24 8.38
N TYR A 273 -2.76 17.49 7.09
CA TYR A 273 -2.77 16.48 6.03
C TYR A 273 -1.43 16.34 5.31
N SER A 274 -0.44 17.14 5.70
CA SER A 274 0.86 17.24 5.03
C SER A 274 2.00 17.49 6.01
N GLN A 275 3.22 17.47 5.49
CA GLN A 275 4.47 17.80 6.18
C GLN A 275 4.67 19.32 6.35
N TYR A 276 3.73 20.15 5.88
CA TYR A 276 3.77 21.57 6.19
C TYR A 276 3.71 21.76 7.71
N THR A 277 4.62 22.56 8.21
CA THR A 277 4.61 22.95 9.61
C THR A 277 5.43 24.21 9.82
N SER A 278 4.84 25.16 10.53
CA SER A 278 5.53 26.33 11.06
C SER A 278 6.76 25.98 11.92
N ALA A 279 6.79 24.81 12.56
CA ALA A 279 7.86 24.40 13.49
C ALA A 279 9.16 23.91 12.82
N ASN A 280 9.09 23.35 11.60
CA ASN A 280 10.25 22.80 10.89
C ASN A 280 10.73 23.66 9.72
N GLY A 281 10.29 24.91 9.63
CA GLY A 281 10.73 25.85 8.58
C GLY A 281 10.17 25.54 7.19
N LEU A 282 9.06 24.80 7.10
CA LEU A 282 8.29 24.58 5.87
C LEU A 282 6.86 25.11 6.07
N PRO A 283 6.66 26.43 6.26
CA PRO A 283 5.32 26.98 6.41
C PRO A 283 4.63 27.08 5.05
N PHE A 284 3.38 26.64 4.98
CA PHE A 284 2.42 27.12 3.99
C PHE A 284 1.41 27.98 4.75
N ASN A 285 1.40 29.28 4.46
CA ASN A 285 0.53 30.25 5.12
C ASN A 285 -0.53 30.70 4.12
N PRO A 286 -1.57 29.89 3.89
CA PRO A 286 -2.66 30.26 2.99
C PRO A 286 -3.31 31.57 3.43
N THR A 287 -3.74 32.38 2.46
CA THR A 287 -4.68 33.46 2.74
C THR A 287 -6.09 32.88 2.87
N THR A 288 -7.13 33.71 2.85
CA THR A 288 -8.49 33.20 2.69
C THR A 288 -8.63 32.50 1.33
N TRP A 289 -9.31 31.35 1.31
CA TRP A 289 -9.72 30.68 0.07
C TRP A 289 -10.51 31.65 -0.83
N ASP A 290 -10.11 31.76 -2.09
CA ASP A 290 -10.80 32.62 -3.05
C ASP A 290 -11.94 31.83 -3.70
N ASN A 291 -13.19 32.23 -3.42
CA ASN A 291 -14.37 31.57 -3.97
C ASN A 291 -14.45 31.63 -5.50
N ILE A 292 -13.75 32.56 -6.17
CA ILE A 292 -13.66 32.59 -7.63
C ILE A 292 -13.02 31.30 -8.16
N TRP A 293 -12.11 30.70 -7.40
CA TRP A 293 -11.47 29.45 -7.79
C TRP A 293 -12.45 28.30 -7.96
N GLU A 294 -13.59 28.33 -7.27
CA GLU A 294 -14.58 27.26 -7.34
C GLU A 294 -15.30 27.22 -8.69
N THR A 295 -15.35 28.34 -9.41
CA THR A 295 -16.09 28.48 -10.67
C THR A 295 -15.20 28.67 -11.89
N THR A 296 -13.88 28.88 -11.73
CA THR A 296 -12.95 29.06 -12.86
C THR A 296 -12.15 27.80 -13.20
N ASP A 297 -11.86 27.59 -14.50
CA ASP A 297 -10.91 26.59 -15.01
C ASP A 297 -9.51 27.20 -15.05
N ASN A 298 -8.69 26.95 -14.02
CA ASN A 298 -7.33 27.45 -13.89
C ASN A 298 -6.55 26.70 -12.78
N PRO A 299 -5.20 26.78 -12.78
CA PRO A 299 -4.39 26.50 -11.60
C PRO A 299 -4.75 27.44 -10.43
N ARG A 300 -4.80 26.91 -9.20
CA ARG A 300 -5.25 27.66 -8.01
C ARG A 300 -4.56 27.26 -6.71
N GLY A 301 -4.75 28.08 -5.68
CA GLY A 301 -4.33 27.82 -4.29
C GLY A 301 -2.82 27.61 -4.10
N SER A 302 -2.01 28.44 -4.78
CA SER A 302 -0.55 28.48 -4.71
C SER A 302 -0.04 29.92 -4.58
N ASP A 303 1.09 30.10 -3.89
CA ASP A 303 1.81 31.37 -3.75
C ASP A 303 3.15 31.41 -4.53
N SER A 304 3.26 30.56 -5.56
CA SER A 304 4.39 30.28 -6.47
C SER A 304 5.37 29.19 -6.03
N SER A 305 5.65 29.04 -4.72
CA SER A 305 6.57 27.99 -4.25
C SER A 305 5.89 26.93 -3.39
N GLU A 306 4.85 27.31 -2.66
CA GLU A 306 4.07 26.43 -1.80
C GLU A 306 2.59 26.53 -2.15
N GLY A 307 1.81 25.53 -1.73
CA GLY A 307 0.39 25.47 -2.06
C GLY A 307 -0.25 24.16 -1.68
N HIS A 308 -1.57 24.14 -1.64
CA HIS A 308 -2.32 22.95 -1.27
C HIS A 308 -2.14 21.80 -2.28
N GLY A 309 -1.75 22.08 -3.53
CA GLY A 309 -1.36 21.04 -4.49
C GLY A 309 -0.19 20.19 -3.97
N LYS A 310 0.82 20.81 -3.35
CA LYS A 310 1.91 20.08 -2.67
C LYS A 310 1.40 19.34 -1.43
N ALA A 311 0.48 19.92 -0.66
CA ALA A 311 -0.13 19.26 0.50
C ALA A 311 -0.92 17.99 0.11
N MET A 312 -1.49 17.95 -1.09
CA MET A 312 -2.21 16.79 -1.65
C MET A 312 -1.27 15.78 -2.30
N LEU A 313 -0.18 16.25 -2.91
CA LEU A 313 0.75 15.42 -3.67
C LEU A 313 1.61 14.52 -2.76
N SER A 314 1.66 13.22 -3.07
CA SER A 314 2.54 12.24 -2.41
C SER A 314 3.99 12.73 -2.44
N THR A 315 4.73 12.56 -1.34
CA THR A 315 6.19 12.81 -1.29
C THR A 315 7.01 11.75 -2.05
N CYS A 316 6.34 10.65 -2.37
CA CYS A 316 6.93 9.46 -2.93
C CYS A 316 6.53 9.32 -4.40
N PRO A 317 7.51 9.21 -5.33
CA PRO A 317 7.18 8.89 -6.70
C PRO A 317 6.66 7.45 -6.78
N PRO A 318 5.79 7.13 -7.75
CA PRO A 318 5.44 5.75 -8.04
C PRO A 318 6.70 4.90 -8.31
N VAL A 319 6.70 3.64 -7.88
CA VAL A 319 7.83 2.71 -8.04
C VAL A 319 8.23 2.60 -9.52
N ASN A 320 9.54 2.59 -9.80
CA ASN A 320 10.12 2.63 -11.15
C ASN A 320 9.78 3.88 -11.97
N SER A 321 9.27 4.95 -11.36
CA SER A 321 9.16 6.23 -12.07
C SER A 321 10.52 6.62 -12.67
N PRO A 322 10.58 7.02 -13.96
CA PRO A 322 11.81 7.52 -14.56
C PRO A 322 12.16 8.93 -14.06
N TYR A 323 11.32 9.50 -13.19
CA TYR A 323 11.48 10.82 -12.61
C TYR A 323 11.88 10.72 -11.14
N GLY A 324 12.67 11.67 -10.66
CA GLY A 324 13.12 11.70 -9.25
C GLY A 324 11.98 11.98 -8.27
N ILE A 325 12.34 12.17 -7.00
CA ILE A 325 11.40 12.50 -5.90
C ILE A 325 10.40 13.58 -6.28
N THR A 326 9.18 13.49 -5.80
CA THR A 326 8.18 14.53 -6.00
C THR A 326 8.48 15.71 -5.06
N GLU A 327 7.97 16.91 -5.38
CA GLU A 327 7.97 18.02 -4.41
C GLU A 327 6.75 17.99 -3.49
N GLY A 328 6.03 16.87 -3.48
CA GLY A 328 4.86 16.66 -2.65
C GLY A 328 5.20 16.73 -1.17
N LYS A 329 4.21 17.12 -0.39
CA LYS A 329 4.26 17.27 1.07
C LYS A 329 3.20 16.44 1.75
N SER A 330 2.31 15.76 1.04
CA SER A 330 1.25 14.98 1.67
C SER A 330 1.81 13.97 2.67
N LEU A 331 1.11 13.79 3.78
CA LEU A 331 1.37 12.67 4.66
C LEU A 331 1.10 11.37 3.89
N THR A 332 1.68 10.25 4.35
CA THR A 332 1.37 8.94 3.76
C THR A 332 -0.09 8.56 4.04
N ILE A 333 -0.63 7.58 3.31
CA ILE A 333 -1.99 7.07 3.56
C ILE A 333 -2.16 6.56 5.00
N GLU A 334 -1.12 5.96 5.59
CA GLU A 334 -1.13 5.46 6.98
C GLU A 334 -1.11 6.61 8.01
N GLN A 335 -0.65 7.78 7.60
CA GLN A 335 -0.65 9.02 8.41
C GLN A 335 -1.85 9.92 8.07
N GLY A 336 -2.69 9.52 7.13
CA GLY A 336 -3.89 10.25 6.74
C GLY A 336 -3.66 11.42 5.77
N GLY A 337 -2.60 11.43 4.98
CA GLY A 337 -2.51 12.41 3.88
C GLY A 337 -3.35 11.98 2.68
N PHE A 338 -3.77 12.95 1.87
CA PHE A 338 -4.46 12.66 0.60
C PHE A 338 -3.61 11.81 -0.35
N ASN A 339 -2.28 11.98 -0.29
CA ASN A 339 -1.28 11.15 -0.94
C ASN A 339 -1.56 10.86 -2.43
N ALA A 340 -1.76 11.92 -3.22
CA ALA A 340 -1.90 11.78 -4.67
C ALA A 340 -0.62 11.21 -5.30
N LEU A 341 -0.70 9.97 -5.78
CA LEU A 341 0.38 9.33 -6.53
C LEU A 341 0.32 9.74 -7.99
N LEU A 342 1.47 10.04 -8.58
CA LEU A 342 1.60 10.47 -9.97
C LEU A 342 1.46 9.31 -10.95
N THR A 343 0.29 8.68 -10.99
CA THR A 343 -0.01 7.49 -11.80
C THR A 343 0.02 7.74 -13.30
N GLY A 344 0.13 9.01 -13.71
CA GLY A 344 0.06 9.43 -15.10
C GLY A 344 -1.35 9.32 -15.66
N THR A 345 -1.43 9.39 -16.98
CA THR A 345 -2.66 9.36 -17.77
C THR A 345 -2.51 8.42 -18.96
N ILE A 346 -3.64 8.09 -19.59
CA ILE A 346 -3.65 7.50 -20.94
C ILE A 346 -4.62 8.33 -21.77
N THR A 347 -4.07 9.20 -22.62
CA THR A 347 -4.79 10.15 -23.47
C THR A 347 -3.95 10.47 -24.72
N ASP A 348 -4.58 11.08 -25.73
CA ASP A 348 -3.87 11.57 -26.92
C ASP A 348 -3.34 13.01 -26.79
N GLU A 349 -3.80 13.82 -25.81
CA GLU A 349 -3.44 15.26 -25.72
C GLU A 349 -2.78 15.66 -24.39
N LEU A 350 -3.16 15.06 -23.26
CA LEU A 350 -2.50 15.24 -21.96
C LEU A 350 -1.38 14.21 -21.77
N ASP A 351 -0.14 14.66 -21.97
CA ASP A 351 1.06 13.82 -21.82
C ASP A 351 1.61 13.84 -20.37
N PHE A 352 0.78 13.37 -19.42
CA PHE A 352 1.28 13.08 -18.07
C PHE A 352 1.76 11.64 -17.98
N ALA A 353 3.04 11.44 -18.30
CA ALA A 353 3.68 10.15 -18.12
C ALA A 353 3.65 9.70 -16.64
N TYR A 354 3.77 8.39 -16.43
CA TYR A 354 3.88 7.78 -15.11
C TYR A 354 5.02 8.43 -14.29
N GLY A 355 4.66 9.09 -13.19
CA GLY A 355 5.55 9.86 -12.32
C GLY A 355 5.64 11.36 -12.61
N GLN A 356 4.92 11.89 -13.60
CA GLN A 356 4.85 13.33 -13.88
C GLN A 356 3.57 13.99 -13.35
N GLY A 357 2.43 13.33 -13.51
CA GLY A 357 1.12 13.88 -13.17
C GLY A 357 0.20 12.87 -12.51
N ALA A 358 -0.78 13.38 -11.78
CA ALA A 358 -1.93 12.63 -11.30
C ALA A 358 -3.18 13.37 -11.78
N VAL A 359 -4.12 12.65 -12.39
CA VAL A 359 -5.40 13.20 -12.84
C VAL A 359 -6.53 12.39 -12.23
N PHE A 360 -7.55 13.09 -11.74
CA PHE A 360 -8.73 12.52 -11.12
C PHE A 360 -9.98 13.00 -11.83
N TYR A 361 -10.86 12.07 -12.19
CA TYR A 361 -12.21 12.43 -12.62
C TYR A 361 -13.07 12.86 -11.43
N THR A 362 -13.96 13.82 -11.71
CA THR A 362 -15.14 14.09 -10.90
C THR A 362 -16.37 13.46 -11.56
N SER A 363 -17.49 13.32 -10.85
CA SER A 363 -18.75 12.88 -11.45
C SER A 363 -19.45 13.95 -12.29
N SER A 364 -18.93 15.18 -12.34
CA SER A 364 -19.54 16.30 -13.06
C SER A 364 -19.10 16.32 -14.53
N VAL A 365 -20.06 16.56 -15.41
CA VAL A 365 -19.84 16.67 -16.85
C VAL A 365 -19.88 18.11 -17.39
N GLN A 366 -19.36 18.31 -18.61
CA GLN A 366 -19.55 19.51 -19.45
C GLN A 366 -19.49 19.07 -20.91
N GLU A 367 -20.60 19.12 -21.65
CA GLU A 367 -20.68 18.70 -23.07
C GLU A 367 -20.21 17.25 -23.31
N GLU A 368 -19.10 17.01 -24.02
CA GLU A 368 -18.48 15.68 -24.21
C GLU A 368 -17.26 15.46 -23.28
N ARG A 369 -17.11 16.34 -22.29
CA ARG A 369 -15.99 16.41 -21.35
C ARG A 369 -16.47 16.10 -19.94
N ALA A 370 -15.52 15.81 -19.06
CA ALA A 370 -15.76 15.71 -17.63
C ALA A 370 -14.85 16.68 -16.89
N TRP A 371 -15.34 17.20 -15.77
CA TRP A 371 -14.54 17.98 -14.84
C TRP A 371 -13.50 17.07 -14.19
N ILE A 372 -12.27 17.58 -14.11
CA ILE A 372 -11.11 16.87 -13.57
C ILE A 372 -10.37 17.73 -12.55
N ARG A 373 -9.54 17.07 -11.74
CA ARG A 373 -8.44 17.68 -11.00
C ARG A 373 -7.14 17.07 -11.44
N TYR A 374 -6.11 17.89 -11.65
CA TYR A 374 -4.79 17.36 -11.85
C TYR A 374 -3.70 18.08 -11.08
N LEU A 375 -2.70 17.30 -10.70
CA LEU A 375 -1.50 17.72 -10.00
C LEU A 375 -0.27 17.29 -10.81
N TYR A 376 0.77 18.10 -10.79
CA TYR A 376 2.03 17.84 -11.47
C TYR A 376 3.18 17.74 -10.47
N ARG A 377 4.23 17.00 -10.83
CA ARG A 377 5.33 16.60 -9.93
C ARG A 377 5.97 17.74 -9.12
N GLN A 378 6.04 18.93 -9.71
CA GLN A 378 6.64 20.13 -9.12
C GLN A 378 5.61 21.26 -8.91
N GLY A 379 4.32 20.90 -8.90
CA GLY A 379 3.22 21.84 -8.80
C GLY A 379 2.80 22.13 -7.39
N SER A 380 2.73 23.42 -7.08
CA SER A 380 2.12 23.94 -5.85
C SER A 380 0.61 24.15 -5.98
N ALA A 381 0.11 24.33 -7.20
CA ALA A 381 -1.30 24.49 -7.47
C ALA A 381 -1.99 23.14 -7.77
N VAL A 382 -3.29 23.07 -7.50
CA VAL A 382 -4.18 22.09 -8.13
C VAL A 382 -4.78 22.77 -9.35
N VAL A 383 -4.89 22.05 -10.46
CA VAL A 383 -5.60 22.54 -11.64
C VAL A 383 -6.98 21.92 -11.69
N ARG A 384 -8.00 22.78 -11.77
CA ARG A 384 -9.35 22.41 -12.18
C ARG A 384 -9.52 22.75 -13.64
N GLY A 385 -10.09 21.83 -14.39
CA GLY A 385 -10.55 22.05 -15.75
C GLY A 385 -11.38 20.89 -16.25
N THR A 386 -11.65 20.86 -17.56
CA THR A 386 -12.37 19.74 -18.18
C THR A 386 -11.51 18.99 -19.17
N TYR A 387 -11.80 17.70 -19.38
CA TYR A 387 -11.09 16.86 -20.34
C TYR A 387 -12.03 15.88 -21.06
N PRO A 388 -11.76 15.50 -22.33
CA PRO A 388 -12.55 14.50 -23.04
C PRO A 388 -12.73 13.20 -22.24
N ARG A 389 -13.92 12.61 -22.38
CA ARG A 389 -14.34 11.42 -21.62
C ARG A 389 -13.71 10.10 -22.09
N ASN A 390 -12.95 10.12 -23.18
CA ASN A 390 -12.24 8.96 -23.73
C ASN A 390 -10.92 8.63 -23.00
N ALA A 391 -10.38 9.58 -22.23
CA ALA A 391 -9.17 9.38 -21.45
C ALA A 391 -9.35 8.43 -20.27
N LEU A 392 -8.25 7.83 -19.81
CA LEU A 392 -8.25 7.02 -18.59
C LEU A 392 -7.54 7.76 -17.45
N PHE A 393 -8.27 8.02 -16.36
CA PHE A 393 -7.79 8.69 -15.15
C PHE A 393 -8.14 7.93 -13.87
N SER A 394 -7.52 8.34 -12.77
CA SER A 394 -7.76 7.75 -11.45
C SER A 394 -9.11 8.21 -10.88
N ILE A 395 -9.68 7.40 -9.98
CA ILE A 395 -10.86 7.74 -9.20
C ILE A 395 -10.54 7.69 -7.70
N ARG A 396 -11.01 8.70 -6.98
CA ARG A 396 -11.00 8.75 -5.52
C ARG A 396 -12.42 8.82 -5.01
N CYS A 397 -12.87 7.83 -4.24
CA CYS A 397 -14.25 7.81 -3.77
C CYS A 397 -14.45 8.63 -2.50
N LYS A 398 -15.63 9.23 -2.39
CA LYS A 398 -16.13 9.91 -1.18
C LYS A 398 -17.31 9.12 -0.61
N ARG A 399 -17.44 9.08 0.72
CA ARG A 399 -18.54 8.38 1.38
C ARG A 399 -19.83 9.18 1.24
N ASN A 400 -20.95 8.48 1.11
CA ASN A 400 -22.27 9.08 1.15
C ASN A 400 -22.51 9.71 2.53
N ASN A 401 -23.12 10.90 2.54
CA ASN A 401 -23.49 11.61 3.77
C ASN A 401 -24.67 10.95 4.49
#